data_AF-A0A937MYV4-F1
#
_entry.id   AF-A0A937MYV4-F1
#
_cell.length_a   1.000
_cell.length_b   1.000
_cell.length_c   1.000
_cell.angle_alpha   90.00
_cell.angle_beta   90.00
_cell.angle_gamma   90.00
#
_symmetry.space_group_name_H-M   'P 1'
#
loop_
_entity.id
_entity.type
_entity.pdbx_description
1 polymer ?
#
loop_
_entity_poly.entity_id
_entity_poly.type
_entity_poly.pdbx_seq_one_letter_code
_entity_poly.pdbx_strand_id
1 'polypeptide(L)'
;MALQTTFSQAGFAAITDEWGPEEVECFRRHFHFDIVHPIWYALFSAAVLARLFNLNGVPKRYDTFIWTPLLAGFFDFAENSIHAPFAGQIHSMPQPYIALAAFFATVKWILVLLFFLAIVVLYVRCAFRRNTSTYL
;
A
#
# COMPACT_ATOMS: atom_id res chain seq x y z
N MET A 1 -0.84 -10.85 -4.48
CA MET A 1 -1.64 -10.56 -3.27
C MET A 1 -1.73 -11.73 -2.30
N ALA A 2 -2.03 -12.96 -2.75
CA ALA A 2 -2.18 -14.11 -1.84
C ALA A 2 -0.98 -14.34 -0.89
N LEU A 3 0.25 -14.13 -1.38
CA LEU A 3 1.47 -14.23 -0.57
C LEU A 3 1.51 -13.21 0.58
N GLN A 4 1.14 -11.95 0.33
CA GLN A 4 1.21 -10.87 1.33
C GLN A 4 0.08 -10.95 2.36
N THR A 5 -0.99 -11.67 2.08
CA THR A 5 -2.15 -11.82 2.99
C THR A 5 -2.25 -13.19 3.62
N THR A 6 -1.24 -14.07 3.42
CA THR A 6 -1.22 -15.38 4.07
C THR A 6 -0.68 -15.28 5.50
N PHE A 7 -1.47 -15.73 6.46
CA PHE A 7 -1.07 -15.77 7.86
C PHE A 7 -0.39 -17.08 8.25
N SER A 8 -0.16 -18.01 7.32
CA SER A 8 0.41 -19.33 7.60
C SER A 8 1.65 -19.61 6.76
N GLN A 9 2.63 -20.27 7.40
CA GLN A 9 3.86 -20.72 6.78
C GLN A 9 3.58 -21.79 5.73
N ALA A 10 2.61 -22.68 5.97
CA ALA A 10 2.20 -23.67 4.97
C ALA A 10 1.61 -23.00 3.72
N GLY A 11 0.77 -21.97 3.88
CA GLY A 11 0.22 -21.22 2.75
C GLY A 11 1.28 -20.37 2.04
N PHE A 12 2.21 -19.79 2.80
CA PHE A 12 3.36 -19.07 2.25
C PHE A 12 4.24 -19.99 1.40
N ALA A 13 4.62 -21.16 1.97
CA ALA A 13 5.39 -22.20 1.28
C ALA A 13 4.67 -22.68 0.03
N ALA A 14 3.38 -23.05 0.11
CA ALA A 14 2.61 -23.52 -1.04
C ALA A 14 2.59 -22.52 -2.20
N ILE A 15 2.43 -21.23 -1.91
CA ILE A 15 2.47 -20.18 -2.94
C ILE A 15 3.87 -20.06 -3.57
N THR A 16 4.92 -20.18 -2.75
CA THR A 16 6.31 -20.03 -3.21
C THR A 16 6.87 -21.28 -3.85
N ASP A 17 6.31 -22.46 -3.55
CA ASP A 17 6.66 -23.75 -4.16
C ASP A 17 6.20 -23.81 -5.64
N GLU A 18 5.21 -23.01 -6.00
CA GLU A 18 4.76 -22.84 -7.40
C GLU A 18 5.69 -21.93 -8.22
N TRP A 19 6.68 -21.28 -7.60
CA TRP A 19 7.57 -20.33 -8.27
C TRP A 19 8.76 -21.05 -8.92
N GLY A 20 9.00 -20.73 -10.18
CA GLY A 20 10.24 -21.08 -10.86
C GLY A 20 11.41 -20.16 -10.46
N PRO A 21 12.62 -20.45 -10.98
CA PRO A 21 13.82 -19.67 -10.67
C PRO A 21 13.71 -18.19 -11.07
N GLU A 22 12.94 -17.88 -12.12
CA GLU A 22 12.74 -16.51 -12.59
C GLU A 22 11.83 -15.71 -11.65
N GLU A 23 10.76 -16.31 -11.15
CA GLU A 23 9.83 -15.69 -10.20
C GLU A 23 10.52 -15.40 -8.87
N VAL A 24 11.36 -16.33 -8.39
CA VAL A 24 12.17 -16.14 -7.18
C VAL A 24 13.16 -14.98 -7.36
N GLU A 25 13.84 -14.89 -8.49
CA GLU A 25 14.78 -13.79 -8.76
C GLU A 25 14.05 -12.46 -8.94
N CYS A 26 12.86 -12.46 -9.55
CA CYS A 26 11.99 -11.29 -9.64
C CYS A 26 11.59 -10.78 -8.25
N PHE A 27 11.13 -11.69 -7.39
CA PHE A 27 10.80 -11.40 -5.99
C PHE A 27 12.01 -10.85 -5.23
N ARG A 28 13.20 -11.43 -5.42
CA ARG A 28 14.43 -10.93 -4.78
C ARG A 28 14.80 -9.52 -5.25
N ARG A 29 14.68 -9.23 -6.55
CA ARG A 29 14.97 -7.90 -7.12
C ARG A 29 13.98 -6.83 -6.68
N HIS A 30 12.73 -7.23 -6.45
CA HIS A 30 11.67 -6.33 -6.00
C HIS A 30 12.03 -5.59 -4.71
N PHE A 31 12.64 -6.28 -3.73
CA PHE A 31 13.04 -5.68 -2.45
C PHE A 31 14.03 -4.52 -2.55
N HIS A 32 14.81 -4.41 -3.63
CA HIS A 32 15.70 -3.26 -3.83
C HIS A 32 14.93 -1.97 -4.08
N PHE A 33 13.76 -2.05 -4.71
CA PHE A 33 12.92 -0.90 -5.04
C PHE A 33 11.87 -0.61 -3.95
N ASP A 34 11.49 -1.63 -3.19
CA ASP A 34 10.45 -1.60 -2.16
C ASP A 34 10.80 -0.85 -0.87
N ILE A 35 12.03 -0.35 -0.76
CA ILE A 35 12.42 0.59 0.31
C ILE A 35 11.99 2.01 -0.04
N VAL A 36 12.11 2.39 -1.31
CA VAL A 36 11.80 3.75 -1.78
C VAL A 36 10.34 3.84 -2.20
N HIS A 37 9.78 2.73 -2.70
CA HIS A 37 8.41 2.67 -3.19
C HIS A 37 7.33 3.11 -2.15
N PRO A 38 7.46 2.79 -0.85
CA PRO A 38 6.48 3.26 0.12
C PRO A 38 6.50 4.78 0.33
N ILE A 39 7.68 5.39 0.22
CA ILE A 39 7.89 6.80 0.57
C ILE A 39 7.24 7.72 -0.47
N TRP A 40 7.58 7.54 -1.74
CA TRP A 40 7.07 8.39 -2.82
C TRP A 40 5.54 8.25 -3.00
N TYR A 41 4.94 7.04 -2.99
CA TYR A 41 3.48 6.93 -3.15
C TYR A 41 2.74 7.53 -1.95
N ALA A 42 3.26 7.36 -0.74
CA ALA A 42 2.63 7.88 0.46
C ALA A 42 2.61 9.41 0.47
N LEU A 43 3.76 10.03 0.18
CA LEU A 43 3.88 11.49 0.07
C LEU A 43 3.02 12.05 -1.07
N PHE A 44 3.07 11.42 -2.23
CA PHE A 44 2.27 11.83 -3.39
C PHE A 44 0.78 11.75 -3.08
N SER A 45 0.31 10.63 -2.53
CA SER A 45 -1.10 10.41 -2.22
C SER A 45 -1.59 11.34 -1.12
N ALA A 46 -0.77 11.59 -0.09
CA ALA A 46 -1.09 12.58 0.94
C ALA A 46 -1.20 14.00 0.37
N ALA A 47 -0.29 14.39 -0.53
CA ALA A 47 -0.34 15.70 -1.20
C ALA A 47 -1.56 15.84 -2.12
N VAL A 48 -1.88 14.79 -2.90
CA VAL A 48 -3.09 14.75 -3.75
C VAL A 48 -4.35 14.87 -2.91
N LEU A 49 -4.43 14.12 -1.81
CA LEU A 49 -5.58 14.13 -0.91
C LEU A 49 -5.74 15.50 -0.24
N ALA A 50 -4.67 16.11 0.27
CA ALA A 50 -4.68 17.45 0.83
C ALA A 50 -5.14 18.50 -0.20
N ARG A 51 -4.65 18.41 -1.44
CA ARG A 51 -5.09 19.28 -2.54
C ARG A 51 -6.58 19.11 -2.84
N LEU A 52 -7.07 17.88 -2.91
CA LEU A 52 -8.48 17.58 -3.17
C LEU A 52 -9.39 18.02 -2.02
N PHE A 53 -8.93 17.94 -0.77
CA PHE A 53 -9.63 18.47 0.39
C PHE A 53 -9.85 19.98 0.26
N ASN A 54 -8.79 20.72 -0.06
CA ASN A 54 -8.86 22.16 -0.30
C ASN A 54 -9.80 22.51 -1.47
N LEU A 55 -9.68 21.83 -2.61
CA LEU A 55 -10.52 22.08 -3.79
C LEU A 55 -12.00 21.78 -3.56
N ASN A 56 -12.33 20.87 -2.64
CA ASN A 56 -13.71 20.51 -2.33
C ASN A 56 -14.27 21.25 -1.10
N GLY A 57 -13.45 22.03 -0.39
CA GLY A 57 -13.85 22.69 0.86
C GLY A 57 -14.15 21.67 1.97
N VAL A 58 -13.38 20.58 2.05
CA VAL A 58 -13.55 19.57 3.10
C VAL A 58 -13.24 20.20 4.48
N PRO A 59 -14.09 20.02 5.50
CA PRO A 59 -13.85 20.59 6.83
C PRO A 59 -12.57 20.08 7.49
N LYS A 60 -11.84 20.96 8.20
CA LYS A 60 -10.56 20.65 8.89
C LYS A 60 -10.60 19.46 9.84
N ARG A 61 -11.77 19.10 10.39
CA ARG A 61 -11.92 17.91 11.26
C ARG A 61 -11.55 16.60 10.54
N TYR A 62 -11.51 16.60 9.22
CA TYR A 62 -11.10 15.45 8.41
C TYR A 62 -9.61 15.46 8.06
N ASP A 63 -8.84 16.51 8.39
CA ASP A 63 -7.41 16.62 8.02
C ASP A 63 -6.58 15.44 8.55
N THR A 64 -7.02 14.80 9.64
CA THR A 64 -6.39 13.57 10.16
C THR A 64 -6.40 12.42 9.15
N PHE A 65 -7.36 12.41 8.21
CA PHE A 65 -7.44 11.42 7.14
C PHE A 65 -6.27 11.53 6.15
N ILE A 66 -5.58 12.68 6.08
CA ILE A 66 -4.38 12.87 5.25
C ILE A 66 -3.21 11.99 5.74
N TRP A 67 -3.24 11.51 6.99
CA TRP A 67 -2.25 10.56 7.49
C TRP A 67 -2.42 9.14 6.94
N THR A 68 -3.58 8.80 6.37
CA THR A 68 -3.85 7.43 5.89
C THR A 68 -2.84 6.92 4.85
N PRO A 69 -2.38 7.72 3.85
CA PRO A 69 -1.36 7.25 2.91
C PRO A 69 0.02 7.13 3.55
N LEU A 70 0.34 7.99 4.53
CA LEU A 70 1.60 7.94 5.28
C LEU A 70 1.68 6.70 6.17
N LEU A 71 0.58 6.37 6.85
CA LEU A 71 0.46 5.13 7.62
C LEU A 71 0.52 3.90 6.71
N ALA A 72 -0.14 3.94 5.53
CA ALA A 72 -0.03 2.86 4.56
C ALA A 72 1.42 2.63 4.11
N GLY A 73 2.15 3.71 3.78
CA GLY A 73 3.58 3.64 3.44
C GLY A 73 4.45 3.10 4.58
N PHE A 74 4.15 3.47 5.82
CA PHE A 74 4.83 2.91 6.99
C PHE A 74 4.62 1.39 7.12
N PHE A 75 3.38 0.92 6.98
CA PHE A 75 3.08 -0.52 7.05
C PHE A 75 3.67 -1.30 5.88
N ASP A 76 3.71 -0.72 4.68
CA ASP A 76 4.40 -1.30 3.53
C ASP A 76 5.89 -1.46 3.79
N PHE A 77 6.54 -0.40 4.27
CA PHE A 77 7.95 -0.45 4.64
C PHE A 77 8.23 -1.49 5.72
N ALA A 78 7.37 -1.59 6.74
CA ALA A 78 7.51 -2.55 7.83
C ALA A 78 7.35 -4.00 7.36
N GLU A 79 6.37 -4.29 6.50
CA GLU A 79 6.21 -5.59 5.86
C GLU A 79 7.44 -5.96 5.02
N ASN A 80 7.87 -5.07 4.13
CA ASN A 80 9.01 -5.32 3.24
C ASN A 80 10.31 -5.49 4.03
N SER A 81 10.48 -4.77 5.14
CA SER A 81 11.61 -4.94 6.06
C SER A 81 11.61 -6.31 6.74
N ILE A 82 10.44 -6.90 6.99
CA ILE A 82 10.31 -8.25 7.54
C ILE A 82 10.66 -9.30 6.47
N HIS A 83 10.24 -9.11 5.22
CA HIS A 83 10.52 -10.07 4.15
C HIS A 83 11.96 -10.00 3.61
N ALA A 84 12.59 -8.82 3.58
CA ALA A 84 13.89 -8.61 2.95
C ALA A 84 15.01 -9.56 3.42
N PRO A 85 15.19 -9.86 4.74
CA PRO A 85 16.20 -10.81 5.20
C PRO A 85 15.99 -12.24 4.69
N PHE A 86 14.75 -12.60 4.34
CA PHE A 86 14.36 -13.94 3.90
C PHE A 86 14.20 -14.04 2.38
N ALA A 87 14.42 -12.96 1.62
CA ALA A 87 14.22 -12.94 0.17
C ALA A 87 15.04 -13.99 -0.60
N GLY A 88 16.21 -14.41 -0.06
CA GLY A 88 17.02 -15.49 -0.62
C GLY A 88 16.79 -16.87 0.00
N GLN A 89 15.94 -16.97 1.03
CA GLN A 89 15.68 -18.19 1.80
C GLN A 89 14.21 -18.21 2.24
N ILE A 90 13.31 -18.05 1.28
CA ILE A 90 11.88 -17.77 1.51
C ILE A 90 11.22 -18.85 2.39
N HIS A 91 11.55 -20.11 2.19
CA HIS A 91 11.03 -21.24 3.00
C HIS A 91 11.54 -21.27 4.45
N SER A 92 12.60 -20.53 4.77
CA SER A 92 13.17 -20.47 6.12
C SER A 92 12.47 -19.44 7.02
N MET A 93 11.56 -18.64 6.47
CA MET A 93 10.89 -17.57 7.19
C MET A 93 10.02 -18.13 8.32
N PRO A 94 10.27 -17.76 9.60
CA PRO A 94 9.50 -18.32 10.71
C PRO A 94 8.04 -17.81 10.74
N GLN A 95 7.12 -18.67 11.18
CA GLN A 95 5.69 -18.39 11.29
C GLN A 95 5.33 -17.04 11.95
N PRO A 96 5.96 -16.59 13.06
CA PRO A 96 5.64 -15.28 13.65
C PRO A 96 5.92 -14.10 12.73
N TYR A 97 7.01 -14.17 11.94
CA TYR A 97 7.34 -13.11 10.99
C TYR A 97 6.35 -13.09 9.82
N ILE A 98 5.92 -14.26 9.34
CA ILE A 98 4.90 -14.37 8.28
C ILE A 98 3.58 -13.75 8.74
N ALA A 99 3.12 -14.09 9.95
CA ALA A 99 1.89 -13.53 10.51
C ALA A 99 1.98 -12.01 10.71
N LEU A 100 3.14 -11.50 11.17
CA LEU A 100 3.34 -10.06 11.36
C LEU A 100 3.40 -9.29 10.03
N ALA A 101 4.10 -9.83 9.01
CA ALA A 101 4.12 -9.26 7.67
C ALA A 101 2.70 -9.24 7.07
N ALA A 102 1.95 -10.33 7.20
CA ALA A 102 0.57 -10.41 6.73
C ALA A 102 -0.36 -9.41 7.42
N PHE A 103 -0.17 -9.19 8.72
CA PHE A 103 -0.87 -8.14 9.45
C PHE A 103 -0.58 -6.75 8.88
N PHE A 104 0.70 -6.39 8.70
CA PHE A 104 1.09 -5.10 8.12
C PHE A 104 0.57 -4.92 6.69
N ALA A 105 0.68 -5.94 5.85
CA ALA A 105 0.13 -5.92 4.50
C ALA A 105 -1.40 -5.74 4.50
N THR A 106 -2.11 -6.40 5.42
CA THR A 106 -3.57 -6.26 5.55
C THR A 106 -3.96 -4.84 5.94
N VAL A 107 -3.30 -4.28 6.97
CA VAL A 107 -3.56 -2.90 7.41
C VAL A 107 -3.23 -1.90 6.31
N LYS A 108 -2.09 -2.08 5.61
CA LYS A 108 -1.70 -1.30 4.43
C LYS A 108 -2.81 -1.27 3.40
N TRP A 109 -3.28 -2.43 2.94
CA TRP A 109 -4.28 -2.52 1.88
C TRP A 109 -5.63 -1.91 2.27
N ILE A 110 -6.04 -2.04 3.54
CA ILE A 110 -7.23 -1.34 4.05
C ILE A 110 -7.04 0.18 3.95
N LEU A 111 -5.89 0.71 4.40
CA LEU A 111 -5.60 2.14 4.31
C LEU A 111 -5.53 2.63 2.85
N VAL A 112 -4.89 1.84 1.97
CA VAL A 112 -4.84 2.10 0.52
C VAL A 112 -6.23 2.22 -0.07
N LEU A 113 -7.11 1.26 0.22
CA LEU A 113 -8.48 1.29 -0.25
C LEU A 113 -9.21 2.56 0.24
N LEU A 114 -9.08 2.90 1.53
CA LEU A 114 -9.74 4.07 2.12
C LEU A 114 -9.30 5.38 1.45
N PHE A 115 -7.99 5.64 1.34
CA PHE A 115 -7.54 6.90 0.75
C PHE A 115 -7.77 6.95 -0.76
N PHE A 116 -7.66 5.81 -1.46
CA PHE A 116 -7.88 5.73 -2.89
C PHE A 116 -9.33 6.08 -3.23
N LEU A 117 -10.31 5.50 -2.52
CA LEU A 117 -11.72 5.83 -2.69
C LEU A 117 -11.99 7.32 -2.41
N ALA A 118 -11.37 7.89 -1.37
CA ALA A 118 -11.52 9.31 -1.08
C ALA A 118 -10.97 10.19 -2.22
N ILE A 119 -9.79 9.86 -2.76
CA ILE A 119 -9.20 10.55 -3.91
C ILE A 119 -10.14 10.46 -5.12
N VAL A 120 -10.63 9.28 -5.48
CA VAL A 120 -11.53 9.07 -6.62
C VAL A 120 -12.81 9.90 -6.47
N VAL A 121 -13.49 9.81 -5.32
CA VAL A 121 -14.74 10.54 -5.06
C VAL A 121 -14.53 12.05 -5.15
N LEU A 122 -13.48 12.58 -4.51
CA LEU A 122 -13.20 14.01 -4.49
C LEU A 122 -12.75 14.53 -5.86
N TYR A 123 -11.99 13.73 -6.61
CA TYR A 123 -11.58 14.05 -7.96
C TYR A 123 -12.79 14.15 -8.90
N VAL A 124 -13.67 13.13 -8.87
CA VAL A 124 -14.91 13.10 -9.66
C VAL A 124 -15.78 14.32 -9.33
N ARG A 125 -15.95 14.66 -8.05
CA ARG A 125 -16.68 15.85 -7.62
C ARG A 125 -16.07 17.15 -8.15
N CYS A 126 -14.74 17.28 -8.16
CA CYS A 126 -14.05 18.43 -8.75
C CYS A 126 -14.27 18.52 -10.27
N ALA A 127 -14.21 17.39 -10.98
CA ALA A 127 -14.38 17.33 -12.43
C ALA A 127 -15.79 17.80 -12.84
N PHE A 128 -16.83 17.33 -12.15
CA PHE A 128 -18.20 17.77 -12.42
C PHE A 128 -18.43 19.26 -12.17
N ARG A 129 -17.88 19.81 -11.07
CA ARG A 129 -18.00 21.26 -10.76
C ARG A 129 -17.37 22.14 -11.83
N ARG A 130 -16.21 21.74 -12.38
CA ARG A 130 -15.53 22.49 -13.45
C ARG A 130 -16.35 22.52 -14.73
N ASN A 131 -16.94 21.39 -15.10
CA ASN A 131 -17.77 21.32 -16.31
C ASN A 131 -19.00 22.24 -16.21
N THR A 132 -19.67 22.30 -15.06
CA THR A 132 -20.83 23.20 -14.88
C THR A 132 -20.44 24.68 -14.97
N SER A 133 -19.27 25.07 -14.45
CA SER A 133 -18.79 26.46 -14.52
C SER A 133 -18.38 26.94 -15.91
N THR A 134 -18.25 26.05 -16.90
CA THR A 134 -17.85 26.43 -18.27
C THR A 134 -19.05 26.82 -19.15
N TYR A 135 -20.27 26.65 -18.64
CA TYR A 135 -21.53 26.95 -19.36
C TYR A 135 -22.34 28.11 -18.74
N LEU A 136 -21.76 28.84 -17.78
CA LEU A 136 -22.32 30.06 -17.17
C LEU A 136 -21.38 31.24 -17.47
#